data_AF-A0A2P2LZI2-F1
#
_entry.id   AF-A0A2P2LZI2-F1
#
_cell.length_a   1.000
_cell.length_b   1.000
_cell.length_c   1.000
_cell.angle_alpha   90.00
_cell.angle_beta   90.00
_cell.angle_gamma   90.00
#
_symmetry.space_group_name_H-M   'P 1'
#
loop_
_entity.id
_entity.type
_entity.pdbx_description
1 polymer ?
#
loop_
_entity_poly.entity_id
_entity_poly.type
_entity_poly.pdbx_seq_one_letter_code
_entity_poly.pdbx_strand_id
1 'polypeptide(L)' 'MQIPLSYADAVIGTAGANISYIRRASGATVTIQETRGVPGEMTVEISGSASHVQTAVQLIQVKLPQTKQYCMSLFFR' A
#
# COMPACT_ATOMS: atom_id res chain seq x y z
N MET A 1 -3.96 1.17 -5.52
CA MET A 1 -4.24 -0.15 -4.91
C MET A 1 -5.31 0.03 -3.86
N GLN A 2 -6.31 -0.86 -3.77
CA GLN A 2 -7.32 -0.84 -2.69
C GLN A 2 -7.10 -1.99 -1.73
N ILE A 3 -7.23 -1.72 -0.43
CA ILE A 3 -6.99 -2.66 0.66
C ILE A 3 -8.08 -2.43 1.72
N PRO A 4 -8.65 -3.50 2.30
CA PRO A 4 -9.56 -3.38 3.42
C PRO A 4 -8.90 -2.66 4.59
N LEU A 5 -9.66 -1.81 5.25
CA LEU A 5 -9.22 -1.02 6.39
C LEU A 5 -8.80 -1.91 7.57
N SER A 6 -9.29 -3.15 7.62
CA SER A 6 -8.82 -4.18 8.57
C SER A 6 -7.34 -4.52 8.43
N TYR A 7 -6.74 -4.30 7.25
CA TYR A 7 -5.30 -4.47 7.03
C TYR A 7 -4.53 -3.15 7.08
N ALA A 8 -5.20 -2.02 7.29
CA ALA A 8 -4.55 -0.72 7.45
C ALA A 8 -3.53 -0.77 8.58
N ASP A 9 -3.89 -1.38 9.71
CA ASP A 9 -3.00 -1.53 10.87
C ASP A 9 -1.75 -2.37 10.56
N ALA A 10 -1.88 -3.39 9.69
CA ALA A 10 -0.74 -4.19 9.25
C ALA A 10 0.21 -3.41 8.32
N VAL A 11 -0.35 -2.59 7.42
CA VAL A 11 0.42 -1.77 6.46
C VAL A 11 1.05 -0.55 7.13
N ILE A 12 0.30 0.17 7.97
CA ILE A 12 0.77 1.33 8.73
C ILE A 12 1.75 0.85 9.81
N GLY A 13 1.41 -0.24 10.51
CA GLY A 13 2.15 -0.75 11.65
C GLY A 13 2.03 0.15 12.89
N THR A 14 2.54 -0.33 14.02
CA THR A 14 2.54 0.44 15.27
C THR A 14 3.22 1.79 15.05
N ALA A 15 2.51 2.89 15.37
CA ALA A 15 2.98 4.27 15.16
C ALA A 15 3.43 4.62 13.73
N GLY A 16 2.97 3.90 12.70
CA GLY A 16 3.40 4.15 11.32
C GLY A 16 4.79 3.58 10.98
N ALA A 17 5.33 2.65 11.79
CA ALA A 17 6.66 2.09 11.57
C ALA A 17 6.77 1.30 10.26
N ASN A 18 5.75 0.53 9.87
CA ASN A 18 5.79 -0.30 8.66
C ASN A 18 5.72 0.58 7.41
N ILE A 19 4.78 1.52 7.33
CA ILE A 19 4.70 2.45 6.18
C ILE A 19 5.97 3.30 6.07
N SER A 20 6.53 3.76 7.19
CA SER A 20 7.80 4.49 7.21
C SER A 20 8.96 3.64 6.73
N TYR A 21 8.97 2.34 7.04
CA TYR A 21 9.94 1.40 6.50
C TYR A 21 9.75 1.21 5.00
N ILE A 22 8.52 0.97 4.52
CA ILE A 22 8.23 0.75 3.10
C ILE A 22 8.68 1.96 2.27
N ARG A 23 8.35 3.19 2.71
CA ARG A 23 8.77 4.42 2.02
C ARG A 23 10.30 4.54 1.95
N ARG A 24 10.99 4.29 3.07
CA ARG A 24 12.47 4.37 3.12
C ARG A 24 13.17 3.27 2.34
N ALA A 25 12.67 2.04 2.42
CA ALA A 25 13.26 0.88 1.77
C ALA A 25 13.00 0.86 0.25
N SER A 26 11.81 1.29 -0.18
CA SER A 26 11.46 1.34 -1.59
C SER A 26 11.93 2.61 -2.30
N GLY A 27 12.15 3.71 -1.58
CA GLY A 27 12.40 5.03 -2.18
C GLY A 27 11.18 5.60 -2.92
N ALA A 28 10.00 5.00 -2.75
CA ALA A 28 8.75 5.48 -3.32
C ALA A 28 7.97 6.33 -2.32
N THR A 29 7.23 7.30 -2.83
CA THR A 29 6.21 8.03 -2.09
C THR A 29 4.97 7.15 -2.00
N VAL A 30 4.65 6.67 -0.79
CA VAL A 30 3.46 5.83 -0.54
C VAL A 30 2.44 6.63 0.24
N THR A 31 1.27 6.92 -0.31
CA THR A 31 0.19 7.66 0.34
C THR A 31 -0.98 6.74 0.61
N ILE A 32 -1.56 6.82 1.81
CA ILE A 32 -2.74 6.05 2.18
C ILE A 32 -3.89 7.03 2.36
N GLN A 33 -5.00 6.76 1.70
CA GLN A 33 -6.22 7.55 1.80
C GLN A 33 -7.41 6.61 1.97
N GLU A 34 -8.43 7.05 2.69
CA GLU A 34 -9.69 6.31 2.76
C GLU A 34 -10.35 6.30 1.37
N THR A 35 -10.84 5.14 0.93
CA THR A 35 -11.53 5.04 -0.35
C THR A 35 -12.86 5.78 -0.26
N ARG A 36 -12.94 6.95 -0.90
CA ARG A 36 -14.20 7.71 -0.98
C ARG A 36 -15.28 6.87 -1.66
N GLY A 37 -16.35 6.56 -0.94
CA GLY A 37 -17.51 5.81 -1.44
C GLY A 37 -17.53 4.33 -1.06
N VAL A 38 -16.49 3.80 -0.41
CA VAL A 38 -16.48 2.42 0.09
C VAL A 38 -16.02 2.42 1.56
N PRO A 39 -16.96 2.44 2.53
CA PRO A 39 -16.60 2.40 3.93
C PRO A 39 -15.92 1.06 4.25
N GLY A 40 -14.77 1.13 4.94
CA GLY A 40 -13.98 -0.05 5.26
C GLY A 40 -12.92 -0.43 4.23
N GLU A 41 -12.67 0.41 3.22
CA GLU A 41 -11.56 0.26 2.27
C GLU A 41 -10.65 1.49 2.29
N MET A 42 -9.38 1.27 2.02
CA MET A 42 -8.38 2.32 1.85
C MET A 42 -7.63 2.17 0.52
N THR A 43 -7.37 3.31 -0.11
CA THR A 43 -6.57 3.42 -1.31
C THR A 43 -5.12 3.72 -0.94
N VAL A 44 -4.22 2.83 -1.35
CA VAL A 44 -2.77 3.07 -1.33
C VAL A 44 -2.33 3.54 -2.71
N GLU A 45 -1.77 4.72 -2.72
CA GLU A 45 -1.15 5.36 -3.88
C GLU A 45 0.38 5.28 -3.73
N ILE A 46 1.07 4.91 -4.80
CA ILE A 46 2.52 4.74 -4.80
C ILE A 46 3.05 5.52 -6.00
N SER A 47 3.92 6.47 -5.74
CA SER A 47 4.53 7.33 -6.76
C SER A 47 6.05 7.26 -6.68
N GLY A 48 6.70 7.14 -7.82
CA GLY A 48 8.16 7.01 -7.92
C GLY A 48 8.59 6.44 -9.26
N SER A 49 9.85 6.03 -9.37
CA SER A 49 10.32 5.25 -10.52
C SER A 49 9.67 3.87 -10.52
N ALA A 50 9.62 3.21 -11.68
CA ALA A 50 9.05 1.87 -11.80
C ALA A 50 9.69 0.87 -10.82
N SER A 51 11.01 0.95 -10.60
CA SER A 51 11.73 0.12 -9.63
C SER A 51 11.32 0.41 -8.18
N HIS A 52 11.16 1.68 -7.81
CA HIS A 52 10.71 2.07 -6.47
C HIS A 52 9.28 1.61 -6.22
N VAL A 53 8.38 1.85 -7.19
CA VAL A 53 6.97 1.43 -7.11
C VAL A 53 6.89 -0.09 -6.93
N GLN A 54 7.61 -0.85 -7.75
CA GLN A 54 7.60 -2.31 -7.69
C GLN A 54 8.13 -2.82 -6.34
N THR A 55 9.19 -2.22 -5.82
CA THR A 55 9.73 -2.55 -4.49
C THR A 55 8.72 -2.26 -3.38
N ALA A 56 8.06 -1.10 -3.43
CA ALA A 56 7.04 -0.73 -2.46
C ALA A 56 5.86 -1.72 -2.46
N VAL A 57 5.38 -2.08 -3.66
CA VAL A 57 4.29 -3.06 -3.83
C VAL A 57 4.68 -4.40 -3.24
N GLN A 58 5.89 -4.88 -3.50
CA GLN A 58 6.37 -6.15 -2.93
C GLN A 58 6.41 -6.12 -1.40
N LEU A 59 6.92 -5.04 -0.81
CA LEU A 59 6.96 -4.91 0.65
C LEU A 59 5.55 -4.86 1.26
N ILE A 60 4.61 -4.18 0.61
CA ILE A 60 3.20 -4.15 1.03
C ILE A 60 2.58 -5.54 0.93
N GLN A 61 2.81 -6.25 -0.19
CA GLN A 61 2.31 -7.61 -0.39
C GLN A 61 2.86 -8.62 0.63
N VAL A 62 4.08 -8.43 1.13
CA VAL A 62 4.65 -9.26 2.20
C VAL A 62 3.97 -8.98 3.55
N LYS A 63 3.50 -7.74 3.78
CA LYS A 63 2.82 -7.34 5.02
C LYS A 63 1.33 -7.68 5.03
N LEU A 64 0.71 -7.76 3.86
CA LEU A 64 -0.65 -8.24 3.70
C LEU A 64 -0.66 -9.77 3.66
N PRO A 65 -1.53 -10.45 4.41
CA PRO A 65 -1.70 -11.89 4.21
C PRO A 65 -2.15 -12.13 2.76
N GLN A 66 -1.59 -13.16 2.10
CA GLN A 66 -1.80 -13.47 0.68
C GLN A 66 -3.24 -13.94 0.33
N THR A 67 -4.23 -13.56 1.13
CA THR A 67 -5.63 -13.91 0.93
C THR A 67 -6.26 -12.97 -0.09
N LYS A 68 -6.26 -13.47 -1.33
CA LYS A 68 -7.02 -13.02 -2.51
C LYS A 68 -6.61 -11.69 -3.12
N GLN A 69 -5.90 -11.79 -4.26
CA GLN A 69 -6.12 -11.00 -5.47
C GLN A 69 -6.56 -9.55 -5.24
N TYR A 70 -5.74 -8.74 -4.56
CA TYR A 70 -5.95 -7.28 -4.57
C TYR A 70 -5.73 -6.82 -6.00
N CYS A 71 -6.84 -6.56 -6.69
CA CYS A 71 -6.88 -6.21 -8.10
C CYS A 71 -5.90 -5.06 -8.32
N MET A 72 -4.79 -5.40 -8.96
CA MET A 72 -3.71 -4.48 -9.28
C MET A 72 -4.21 -3.67 -10.47
N SER A 73 -5.18 -2.77 -10.23
CA SER A 73 -5.46 -1.65 -11.11
C SER A 73 -4.27 -0.70 -11.00
N LEU A 74 -3.20 -1.14 -11.65
CA LEU A 74 -2.02 -0.35 -11.97
C LEU A 74 -2.54 0.75 -12.90
N PHE A 75 -3.07 1.84 -12.34
CA PHE A 75 -3.26 3.08 -13.06
C PHE A 75 -1.86 3.66 -13.33
N PHE A 76 -1.13 3.02 -14.26
CA PHE A 76 -0.20 3.75 -15.11
C PHE A 76 -1.08 4.55 -16.07
N ARG A 77 -1.31 5.81 -15.74
CA ARG A 77 -1.76 6.79 -16.72
C ARG A 77 -0.54 7.48 -17.30
#